data_AF-A0A7C4AWF1-F1
#
_entry.id   AF-A0A7C4AWF1-F1
#
_cell.length_a   1.000
_cell.length_b   1.000
_cell.length_c   1.000
_cell.angle_alpha   90.00
_cell.angle_beta   90.00
_cell.angle_gamma   90.00
#
_symmetry.space_group_name_H-M   'P 1'
#
loop_
_entity.id
_entity.type
_entity.pdbx_description
1 polymer ?
#
loop_
_entity_poly.entity_id
_entity_poly.type
_entity_poly.pdbx_seq_one_letter_code
_entity_poly.pdbx_strand_id
1 'polypeptide(L)'
;MLQNPVRGYGTFEGGNVVWLDPAHVCIGKSIRTNQEGIDQVSAILASVGVEEIKIVPIPGWLENVDWPAGGFAHLDCVFGYVDSGVALIYPPGVPYDFLEYLQEKEINLIEVPPEEAKDYACNTLALEPGKIIMLEGFEAARKNWKKRALKS
;
A
#
# COMPACT_ATOMS: atom_id res chain seq x y z
N MET A 1 -17.90 -8.69 -23.49
CA MET A 1 -16.47 -8.35 -23.54
C MET A 1 -16.26 -7.10 -22.70
N LEU A 2 -15.62 -7.22 -21.54
CA LEU A 2 -15.24 -6.05 -20.74
C LEU A 2 -14.11 -5.33 -21.49
N GLN A 3 -14.45 -4.31 -22.28
CA GLN A 3 -13.46 -3.30 -22.63
C GLN A 3 -13.25 -2.44 -21.39
N ASN A 4 -12.03 -2.36 -20.88
CA ASN A 4 -11.46 -1.09 -20.42
C ASN A 4 -9.97 -1.25 -20.07
N PRO A 5 -9.04 -1.09 -21.02
CA PRO A 5 -7.78 -0.45 -20.64
C PRO A 5 -8.13 0.94 -20.13
N VAL A 6 -7.46 1.41 -19.07
CA VAL A 6 -7.47 2.83 -18.71
C VAL A 6 -7.15 3.64 -19.98
N ARG A 7 -8.00 4.62 -20.29
CA ARG A 7 -8.01 5.32 -21.58
C ARG A 7 -7.42 6.72 -21.46
N GLY A 8 -7.20 7.35 -22.61
CA GLY A 8 -6.73 8.74 -22.68
C GLY A 8 -5.28 8.87 -22.20
N TYR A 9 -5.03 9.84 -21.33
CA TYR A 9 -3.73 9.99 -20.67
C TYR A 9 -3.70 9.31 -19.30
N GLY A 10 -4.77 8.58 -18.94
CA GLY A 10 -4.85 7.84 -17.69
C GLY A 10 -3.81 6.73 -17.61
N THR A 11 -3.11 6.68 -16.48
CA THR A 11 -2.20 5.58 -16.13
C THR A 11 -2.63 4.97 -14.80
N PHE A 12 -2.53 3.65 -14.70
CA PHE A 12 -2.88 2.92 -13.48
C PHE A 12 -2.16 1.58 -13.44
N GLU A 13 -1.42 1.31 -12.36
CA GLU A 13 -0.76 0.02 -12.12
C GLU A 13 -1.24 -0.61 -10.81
N GLY A 14 -1.32 -1.95 -10.79
CA GLY A 14 -1.91 -2.71 -9.70
C GLY A 14 -1.18 -2.58 -8.35
N GLY A 15 0.14 -2.34 -8.34
CA GLY A 15 0.90 -2.12 -7.09
C GLY A 15 0.47 -0.87 -6.32
N ASN A 16 -0.28 0.05 -6.96
CA ASN A 16 -0.90 1.17 -6.27
C ASN A 16 -2.22 0.82 -5.59
N VAL A 17 -2.72 -0.41 -5.66
CA VAL A 17 -4.01 -0.78 -5.07
C VAL A 17 -3.79 -1.70 -3.88
N VAL A 18 -4.16 -1.25 -2.69
CA VAL A 18 -4.14 -2.06 -1.47
C VAL A 18 -5.54 -2.07 -0.87
N TRP A 19 -6.13 -3.26 -0.75
CA TRP A 19 -7.45 -3.47 -0.17
C TRP A 19 -7.34 -3.60 1.35
N LEU A 20 -8.18 -2.88 2.09
CA LEU A 20 -8.30 -3.05 3.55
C LEU A 20 -9.40 -4.06 3.88
N ASP A 21 -10.46 -4.07 3.07
CA ASP A 21 -11.57 -5.02 3.08
C ASP A 21 -12.39 -4.86 1.78
N PRO A 22 -13.48 -5.62 1.53
CA PRO A 22 -14.26 -5.52 0.31
C PRO A 22 -14.89 -4.14 0.01
N ALA A 23 -15.05 -3.28 1.02
CA ALA A 23 -15.68 -1.96 0.91
C ALA A 23 -14.66 -0.80 0.92
N HIS A 24 -13.42 -1.03 1.37
CA HIS A 24 -12.42 0.02 1.56
C HIS A 24 -11.11 -0.29 0.82
N VAL A 25 -10.66 0.65 -0.01
CA VAL A 25 -9.43 0.52 -0.81
C VAL A 25 -8.56 1.76 -0.70
N CYS A 26 -7.25 1.55 -0.65
CA CYS A 26 -6.24 2.60 -0.74
C CYS A 26 -5.64 2.59 -2.15
N ILE A 27 -5.57 3.76 -2.79
CA ILE A 27 -4.98 3.92 -4.12
C ILE A 27 -3.81 4.91 -4.07
N GLY A 28 -2.61 4.43 -4.40
CA GLY A 28 -1.43 5.24 -4.58
C GLY A 28 -1.54 6.14 -5.81
N LYS A 29 -1.39 7.46 -5.61
CA LYS A 29 -1.18 8.43 -6.69
C LYS A 29 0.31 8.63 -6.84
N SER A 30 0.88 8.10 -7.92
CA SER A 30 2.31 7.99 -8.11
C SER A 30 2.72 8.26 -9.56
N ILE A 31 4.02 8.11 -9.84
CA ILE A 31 4.58 8.13 -11.20
C ILE A 31 4.00 7.04 -12.13
N ARG A 32 3.32 6.02 -11.59
CA ARG A 32 2.71 4.92 -12.36
C ARG A 32 1.18 4.98 -12.39
N THR A 33 0.56 5.74 -11.49
CA THR A 33 -0.89 5.90 -11.38
C THR A 33 -1.24 7.38 -11.22
N ASN A 34 -1.80 7.99 -12.26
CA ASN A 34 -2.15 9.42 -12.27
C ASN A 34 -3.64 9.67 -11.95
N GLN A 35 -4.04 10.94 -11.82
CA GLN A 35 -5.42 11.28 -11.43
C GLN A 35 -6.46 10.77 -12.43
N GLU A 36 -6.23 10.89 -13.73
CA GLU A 36 -7.18 10.43 -14.75
C GLU A 36 -7.38 8.90 -14.68
N GLY A 37 -6.32 8.14 -14.43
CA GLY A 37 -6.43 6.69 -14.21
C GLY A 37 -7.15 6.35 -12.91
N ILE A 38 -6.88 7.09 -11.83
CA ILE A 38 -7.59 6.96 -10.55
C ILE A 38 -9.08 7.20 -10.75
N ASP A 39 -9.48 8.27 -11.43
CA ASP A 39 -10.88 8.62 -11.62
C ASP A 39 -11.63 7.52 -12.39
N GLN A 40 -11.01 6.99 -13.45
CA GLN A 40 -11.59 5.90 -14.25
C GLN A 40 -11.76 4.60 -13.44
N VAL A 41 -10.73 4.20 -12.69
CA VAL A 41 -10.79 2.98 -11.88
C VAL A 41 -11.73 3.17 -10.68
N SER A 42 -11.72 4.34 -10.04
CA SER A 42 -12.58 4.65 -8.90
C SER A 42 -14.07 4.54 -9.27
N ALA A 43 -14.46 4.99 -10.46
CA ALA A 43 -15.83 4.82 -10.95
C ALA A 43 -16.23 3.34 -11.09
N ILE A 44 -15.31 2.48 -11.53
CA ILE A 44 -15.54 1.03 -11.64
C ILE A 44 -15.64 0.41 -10.24
N LEU A 45 -14.72 0.73 -9.34
CA LEU A 45 -14.70 0.23 -7.97
C LEU A 45 -15.99 0.58 -7.22
N ALA A 46 -16.45 1.83 -7.33
CA ALA A 46 -17.73 2.26 -6.77
C ALA A 46 -18.91 1.45 -7.35
N SER A 47 -18.89 1.15 -8.66
CA SER A 47 -19.96 0.36 -9.30
C SER A 47 -20.04 -1.09 -8.83
N VAL A 48 -18.97 -1.61 -8.21
CA VAL A 48 -18.90 -2.98 -7.69
C VAL A 48 -18.97 -3.05 -6.16
N GLY A 49 -19.33 -1.94 -5.49
CA GLY A 49 -19.63 -1.93 -4.06
C GLY A 49 -18.52 -1.42 -3.15
N VAL A 50 -17.44 -0.84 -3.70
CA VAL A 50 -16.48 -0.10 -2.87
C VAL A 50 -17.11 1.19 -2.36
N GLU A 51 -17.11 1.39 -1.05
CA GLU A 51 -17.73 2.52 -0.38
C GLU A 51 -16.73 3.66 -0.15
N GLU A 52 -15.45 3.33 0.07
CA GLU A 52 -14.41 4.31 0.35
C GLU A 52 -13.12 4.03 -0.43
N ILE A 53 -12.59 5.10 -1.04
CA ILE A 53 -11.32 5.08 -1.77
C ILE A 53 -10.41 6.16 -1.18
N LYS A 54 -9.41 5.75 -0.38
CA LYS A 54 -8.38 6.66 0.15
C LYS A 54 -7.28 6.83 -0.89
N ILE A 55 -7.13 8.05 -1.43
CA ILE A 55 -6.02 8.39 -2.31
C ILE A 55 -4.79 8.72 -1.49
N VAL A 56 -3.67 8.06 -1.79
CA VAL A 56 -2.41 8.21 -1.06
C VAL A 56 -1.35 8.77 -2.01
N PRO A 57 -0.99 10.05 -1.90
CA PRO A 57 0.16 10.60 -2.63
C PRO A 57 1.44 9.81 -2.29
N ILE A 58 2.03 9.16 -3.28
CA ILE A 58 3.32 8.47 -3.11
C ILE A 58 4.42 9.42 -3.58
N PRO A 59 5.49 9.62 -2.78
CA PRO A 59 6.65 10.38 -3.25
C PRO A 59 7.20 9.67 -4.48
N GLY A 60 7.01 10.31 -5.65
CA GLY A 60 7.43 9.81 -6.95
C GLY A 60 8.96 9.84 -7.11
N TRP A 61 9.46 9.98 -8.33
CA TRP A 61 10.90 10.12 -8.56
C TRP A 61 11.46 11.30 -7.77
N LEU A 62 12.42 11.03 -6.89
CA LEU A 62 13.22 12.05 -6.24
C LEU A 62 14.54 12.19 -7.00
N GLU A 63 15.06 13.42 -7.11
CA GLU A 63 16.42 13.64 -7.61
C GLU A 63 17.47 13.03 -6.68
N ASN A 64 17.18 13.05 -5.37
CA ASN A 64 17.96 12.35 -4.36
C ASN A 64 17.39 10.94 -4.14
N VAL A 65 18.17 9.93 -4.53
CA VAL A 65 17.87 8.50 -4.30
C VAL A 65 18.75 7.89 -3.21
N ASP A 66 19.58 8.69 -2.53
CA ASP A 66 20.41 8.23 -1.44
C ASP A 66 19.56 7.99 -0.20
N TRP A 67 19.47 6.73 0.19
CA TRP A 67 18.74 6.30 1.38
C TRP A 67 19.07 7.14 2.64
N PRO A 68 18.09 7.61 3.43
CA PRO A 68 16.67 7.26 3.42
C PRO A 68 15.82 8.04 2.42
N ALA A 69 16.43 8.83 1.53
CA ALA A 69 15.67 9.42 0.42
C ALA A 69 15.20 8.28 -0.49
N GLY A 70 13.90 8.26 -0.77
CA GLY A 70 13.27 7.23 -1.58
C GLY A 70 12.14 7.82 -2.41
N GLY A 71 12.16 7.49 -3.71
CA GLY A 71 11.01 7.62 -4.60
C GLY A 71 10.42 6.25 -4.85
N PHE A 72 9.13 6.08 -4.58
CA PHE A 72 8.44 4.80 -4.73
C PHE A 72 7.50 4.84 -5.93
N ALA A 73 7.53 3.77 -6.71
CA ALA A 73 6.65 3.65 -7.86
C ALA A 73 5.21 3.31 -7.45
N HIS A 74 5.05 2.58 -6.35
CA HIS A 74 3.80 1.98 -5.92
C HIS A 74 3.58 2.13 -4.40
N LEU A 75 2.31 2.09 -3.98
CA LEU A 75 1.92 2.08 -2.56
C LEU A 75 2.37 0.80 -1.85
N ASP A 76 2.27 -0.36 -2.51
CA ASP A 76 2.65 -1.67 -1.96
C ASP A 76 4.14 -1.79 -1.60
N CYS A 77 5.00 -0.93 -2.16
CA CYS A 77 6.41 -0.82 -1.78
C CYS A 77 6.61 -0.35 -0.32
N VAL A 78 5.68 0.44 0.22
CA VAL A 78 5.80 1.13 1.51
C VAL A 78 4.64 0.85 2.47
N PHE A 79 3.59 0.17 2.00
CA PHE A 79 2.42 -0.20 2.79
C PHE A 79 1.87 -1.55 2.33
N GLY A 80 1.90 -2.54 3.22
CA GLY A 80 1.34 -3.88 2.98
C GLY A 80 0.30 -4.22 4.03
N TYR A 81 -0.96 -4.43 3.62
CA TYR A 81 -2.01 -4.90 4.51
C TYR A 81 -1.93 -6.41 4.66
N VAL A 82 -1.48 -6.88 5.82
CA VAL A 82 -1.00 -8.27 6.04
C VAL A 82 -1.99 -9.16 6.76
N ASP A 83 -2.95 -8.57 7.46
CA ASP A 83 -4.05 -9.26 8.13
C ASP A 83 -5.20 -8.28 8.39
N SER A 84 -6.33 -8.79 8.87
CA SER A 84 -7.47 -7.96 9.30
C SER A 84 -7.04 -7.01 10.42
N GLY A 85 -6.98 -5.71 10.10
CA GLY A 85 -6.55 -4.67 11.02
C GLY A 85 -5.05 -4.64 11.29
N VAL A 86 -4.20 -5.25 10.46
CA VAL A 86 -2.74 -5.26 10.64
C VAL A 86 -2.03 -4.92 9.35
N ALA A 87 -1.10 -3.97 9.40
CA ALA A 87 -0.31 -3.57 8.23
C ALA A 87 1.18 -3.43 8.54
N LEU A 88 2.02 -3.81 7.58
CA LEU A 88 3.41 -3.36 7.50
C LEU A 88 3.46 -1.98 6.85
N ILE A 89 4.26 -1.07 7.39
CA ILE A 89 4.38 0.28 6.87
C ILE A 89 5.79 0.82 7.01
N TYR A 90 6.23 1.60 6.02
CA TYR A 90 7.39 2.47 6.12
C TYR A 90 6.88 3.93 6.22
N PRO A 91 6.73 4.50 7.44
CA PRO A 91 6.09 5.81 7.63
C PRO A 91 6.70 6.95 6.80
N PRO A 92 8.03 7.04 6.58
CA PRO A 92 8.59 8.09 5.73
C PRO A 92 8.18 8.01 4.24
N GLY A 93 7.65 6.86 3.79
CA GLY A 93 7.20 6.65 2.41
C GLY A 93 5.77 7.10 2.13
N VAL A 94 5.03 7.59 3.14
CA VAL A 94 3.61 7.96 3.02
C VAL A 94 3.34 9.32 3.68
N PRO A 95 2.29 10.03 3.27
CA PRO A 95 1.92 11.30 3.88
C PRO A 95 1.27 11.12 5.26
N TYR A 96 1.37 12.14 6.10
CA TYR A 96 0.86 12.13 7.46
C TYR A 96 -0.66 11.84 7.53
N ASP A 97 -1.44 12.39 6.60
CA ASP A 97 -2.90 12.19 6.53
C ASP A 97 -3.30 10.74 6.21
N PHE A 98 -2.37 9.94 5.68
CA PHE A 98 -2.58 8.50 5.52
C PHE A 98 -2.34 7.77 6.85
N LEU A 99 -1.34 8.18 7.63
CA LEU A 99 -1.12 7.62 8.97
C LEU A 99 -2.30 7.90 9.89
N GLU A 100 -2.84 9.12 9.87
CA GLU A 100 -4.06 9.48 10.61
C GLU A 100 -5.25 8.60 10.19
N TYR A 101 -5.48 8.47 8.88
CA TYR A 101 -6.54 7.62 8.35
C TYR A 101 -6.42 6.16 8.82
N LEU A 102 -5.21 5.57 8.79
CA LEU A 102 -5.00 4.20 9.25
C LEU A 102 -5.25 4.05 10.76
N GLN A 103 -4.90 5.08 11.54
CA GLN A 103 -5.16 5.12 12.98
C GLN A 103 -6.67 5.22 13.28
N GLU A 104 -7.41 6.04 12.52
CA GLU A 104 -8.88 6.15 12.62
C GLU A 104 -9.59 4.84 12.28
N LYS A 105 -9.02 4.05 11.35
CA LYS A 105 -9.48 2.70 11.00
C LYS A 105 -9.03 1.61 12.01
N GLU A 106 -8.39 2.00 13.11
CA GLU A 106 -7.86 1.10 14.15
C GLU A 106 -6.89 0.05 13.61
N ILE A 107 -6.15 0.37 12.54
CA ILE A 107 -5.17 -0.53 11.93
C ILE A 107 -3.89 -0.53 12.77
N ASN A 108 -3.49 -1.71 13.23
CA ASN A 108 -2.25 -1.94 13.95
C ASN A 108 -1.05 -1.87 12.99
N LEU A 109 -0.30 -0.77 13.09
CA LEU A 109 0.86 -0.52 12.24
C LEU A 109 2.13 -1.20 12.78
N ILE A 110 2.78 -1.93 11.88
CA ILE A 110 4.07 -2.57 12.08
C ILE A 110 5.09 -1.81 11.26
N GLU A 111 5.80 -0.89 11.92
CA GLU A 111 6.87 -0.15 11.27
C GLU A 111 7.99 -1.09 10.80
N VAL A 112 8.31 -0.96 9.52
CA VAL A 112 9.43 -1.62 8.85
C VAL A 112 10.63 -0.70 8.95
N PRO A 113 11.79 -1.21 9.39
CA PRO A 113 12.94 -0.37 9.58
C PRO A 113 13.56 0.02 8.23
N PRO A 114 14.29 1.15 8.16
CA PRO A 114 14.77 1.70 6.91
C PRO A 114 15.55 0.71 6.03
N GLU A 115 16.41 -0.09 6.64
CA GLU A 115 17.26 -1.08 5.98
C GLU A 115 16.50 -2.21 5.28
N GLU A 116 15.26 -2.49 5.67
CA GLU A 116 14.38 -3.48 5.03
C GLU A 116 13.38 -2.79 4.08
N ALA A 117 12.94 -1.57 4.42
CA ALA A 117 12.02 -0.80 3.59
C ALA A 117 12.62 -0.44 2.23
N LYS A 118 13.94 -0.15 2.18
CA LYS A 118 14.65 0.15 0.93
C LYS A 118 14.56 -0.98 -0.11
N ASP A 119 14.40 -2.22 0.36
CA ASP A 119 14.31 -3.43 -0.46
C ASP A 119 12.85 -3.94 -0.53
N TYR A 120 11.87 -3.07 -0.25
CA TYR A 120 10.44 -3.31 -0.38
C TYR A 120 9.87 -4.36 0.58
N ALA A 121 10.32 -4.40 1.83
CA ALA A 121 9.81 -5.35 2.84
C ALA A 121 8.31 -5.21 3.18
N CYS A 122 7.66 -4.11 2.82
CA CYS A 122 6.20 -3.99 2.92
C CYS A 122 5.46 -4.77 1.83
N ASN A 123 6.14 -5.06 0.70
CA ASN A 123 5.57 -5.78 -0.42
C ASN A 123 5.38 -7.26 -0.05
N THR A 124 4.18 -7.57 0.41
CA THR A 124 3.81 -8.85 0.98
C THR A 124 2.48 -9.29 0.42
N LEU A 125 2.23 -10.60 0.44
CA LEU A 125 0.97 -11.18 0.00
C LEU A 125 0.33 -11.94 1.16
N ALA A 126 -0.79 -11.44 1.67
CA ALA A 126 -1.62 -12.19 2.61
C ALA A 126 -2.33 -13.35 1.87
N LEU A 127 -2.27 -14.56 2.42
CA LEU A 127 -2.90 -15.75 1.85
C LEU A 127 -4.20 -16.09 2.58
N GLU A 128 -4.16 -16.00 3.90
CA GLU A 128 -5.24 -16.22 4.85
C GLU A 128 -4.84 -15.54 6.17
N PRO A 129 -5.77 -15.30 7.12
CA PRO A 129 -5.43 -14.71 8.41
C PRO A 129 -4.24 -15.41 9.08
N GLY A 130 -3.28 -14.63 9.55
CA GLY A 130 -2.05 -15.12 10.18
C GLY A 130 -1.00 -15.71 9.22
N LYS A 131 -1.18 -15.60 7.90
CA LYS A 131 -0.26 -16.20 6.91
C LYS A 131 0.02 -15.28 5.74
N ILE A 132 1.30 -14.89 5.62
CA ILE A 132 1.80 -14.05 4.53
C ILE A 132 2.96 -14.70 3.78
N ILE A 133 3.14 -14.27 2.53
CA ILE A 133 4.38 -14.44 1.76
C ILE A 133 5.14 -13.11 1.82
N MET A 134 6.43 -13.21 2.13
CA MET A 134 7.40 -12.12 2.21
C MET A 134 8.72 -12.64 1.64
N LEU A 135 9.51 -11.77 0.99
CA LEU A 135 10.86 -12.12 0.57
C LEU A 135 11.75 -12.50 1.78
N GLU A 136 12.70 -13.40 1.55
CA GLU A 136 13.69 -13.74 2.57
C GLU A 136 14.63 -12.55 2.82
N GLY A 137 15.15 -12.41 4.05
CA GLY A 137 16.10 -11.36 4.45
C GLY A 137 15.52 -10.23 5.30
N PHE A 138 14.19 -10.14 5.46
CA PHE A 138 13.52 -9.12 6.28
C PHE A 138 13.18 -9.62 7.70
N GLU A 139 14.23 -9.94 8.46
CA GLU A 139 14.08 -10.58 9.78
C GLU A 139 13.43 -9.68 10.84
N ALA A 140 13.65 -8.36 10.78
CA ALA A 140 13.03 -7.43 11.72
C ALA A 140 11.52 -7.30 11.46
N ALA A 141 11.11 -7.04 10.21
CA ALA A 141 9.71 -7.02 9.81
C ALA A 141 9.01 -8.34 10.14
N ARG A 142 9.61 -9.48 9.76
CA ARG A 142 9.08 -10.82 10.05
C ARG A 142 8.91 -11.07 11.55
N LYS A 143 9.91 -10.71 12.36
CA LYS A 143 9.87 -10.88 13.82
C LYS A 143 8.79 -9.99 14.44
N ASN A 144 8.65 -8.75 14.00
CA ASN A 144 7.66 -7.80 14.51
C ASN A 144 6.23 -8.21 14.10
N TRP A 145 6.04 -8.68 12.87
CA TRP A 145 4.80 -9.30 12.41
C TRP A 145 4.40 -10.49 13.29
N LYS A 146 5.27 -11.48 13.47
CA LYS A 146 4.98 -12.66 14.32
C LYS A 146 4.61 -12.28 15.75
N LYS A 147 5.27 -11.29 16.34
CA LYS A 147 4.97 -10.84 17.72
C LYS A 147 3.59 -10.21 17.86
N ARG A 148 3.08 -9.58 16.80
CA ARG A 148 1.81 -8.83 16.80
C ARG A 148 0.65 -9.67 16.28
N ALA A 149 0.87 -10.53 15.28
CA ALA A 149 -0.13 -11.48 14.77
C ALA A 149 -0.54 -12.54 15.81
N LEU A 150 0.31 -12.84 16.80
CA LEU A 150 -0.02 -13.73 17.92
C LEU A 150 -0.85 -13.06 19.04
N LYS A 151 -1.22 -11.78 18.88
CA LYS A 151 -1.96 -11.00 19.88
C LYS A 151 -3.35 -10.52 19.42
N SER A 152 -3.65 -10.72 18.14
CA SER A 152 -4.94 -10.51 17.46
C SER A 152 -5.66 -11.84 17.35
#